data_AF-A0A7C1KS01-F1
#
_entry.id   AF-A0A7C1KS01-F1
#
_cell.length_a   1.000
_cell.length_b   1.000
_cell.length_c   1.000
_cell.angle_alpha   90.00
_cell.angle_beta   90.00
_cell.angle_gamma   90.00
#
_symmetry.space_group_name_H-M   'P 1'
#
loop_
_entity.id
_entity.type
_entity.pdbx_description
1 polymer ?
#
loop_
_entity_poly.entity_id
_entity_poly.type
_entity_poly.pdbx_seq_one_letter_code
_entity_poly.pdbx_strand_id
1 'polypeptide(L)' 'IMITSKSQESDKFWGMKQGANEYIKKPYEPAELLSAIKKYLG' A
#
# COMPACT_ATOMS: atom_id res chain seq x y z
N ILE A 1 4.26 0.24 -4.58
CA ILE A 1 3.22 -0.18 -3.59
C ILE A 1 3.94 -0.58 -2.30
N MET A 2 3.52 -0.04 -1.15
CA MET A 2 4.09 -0.33 0.16
C MET A 2 3.10 -1.17 0.97
N ILE A 3 3.58 -2.29 1.53
CA ILE A 3 2.77 -3.25 2.30
C ILE A 3 3.32 -3.35 3.72
N THR A 4 2.48 -3.16 4.73
CA THR A 4 2.92 -3.10 6.14
C THR A 4 1.87 -3.62 7.12
N SER A 5 2.28 -4.05 8.30
CA SER A 5 1.38 -4.34 9.44
C SER A 5 1.12 -3.12 10.33
N LYS A 6 1.78 -1.99 10.05
CA LYS A 6 1.54 -0.75 10.79
C LYS A 6 0.23 -0.12 10.34
N SER A 7 -0.56 0.35 11.31
CA SER A 7 -1.90 0.88 11.09
C SER A 7 -2.05 2.35 11.47
N GLN A 8 -0.96 3.05 11.79
CA GLN A 8 -1.02 4.47 12.13
C GLN A 8 -1.13 5.31 10.85
N GLU A 9 -1.93 6.37 10.88
CA GLU A 9 -2.09 7.29 9.75
C GLU A 9 -0.76 7.98 9.39
N SER A 10 0.10 8.19 10.37
CA SER A 10 1.46 8.72 10.20
C SER A 10 2.29 7.85 9.25
N ASP A 11 2.20 6.52 9.35
CA ASP A 11 2.98 5.63 8.49
C ASP A 11 2.49 5.71 7.03
N LYS A 12 1.18 5.90 6.81
CA LYS A 12 0.63 6.14 5.46
C LYS A 12 1.15 7.45 4.90
N PHE A 13 1.10 8.53 5.69
CA PHE A 13 1.59 9.84 5.29
C PHE A 13 3.07 9.80 4.87
N TRP A 14 3.93 9.19 5.70
CA TRP A 14 5.35 9.07 5.40
C TRP A 14 5.65 8.10 4.26
N GLY A 15 4.87 7.03 4.11
CA GLY A 15 4.98 6.11 2.97
C GLY A 15 4.71 6.81 1.65
N MET A 16 3.64 7.59 1.58
CA MET A 16 3.33 8.40 0.39
C MET A 16 4.41 9.45 0.11
N LYS A 17 4.91 10.14 1.14
CA LYS A 17 5.98 11.14 1.00
C LYS A 17 7.31 10.56 0.52
N GLN A 18 7.59 9.30 0.82
CA GLN A 18 8.78 8.58 0.38
C GLN A 18 8.66 8.01 -1.05
N GLY A 19 7.56 8.30 -1.75
CA GLY A 19 7.36 7.87 -3.13
C GLY A 19 6.62 6.55 -3.30
N ALA A 20 5.95 6.05 -2.25
CA ALA A 20 5.02 4.93 -2.44
C ALA A 20 3.83 5.36 -3.31
N ASN A 21 3.55 4.61 -4.38
CA ASN A 21 2.34 4.85 -5.19
C ASN A 21 1.05 4.45 -4.47
N GLU A 22 1.14 3.52 -3.51
CA GLU A 22 -0.01 2.98 -2.79
C GLU A 22 0.43 2.42 -1.44
N TYR A 23 -0.49 2.43 -0.47
CA TYR A 23 -0.24 1.97 0.89
C TYR A 23 -1.29 0.92 1.32
N ILE A 24 -0.84 -0.32 1.49
CA ILE A 24 -1.71 -1.47 1.85
C ILE A 24 -1.34 -1.96 3.25
N LYS A 25 -2.33 -2.03 4.14
CA LYS A 25 -2.16 -2.56 5.49
C LYS A 25 -2.47 -4.05 5.55
N LYS A 26 -1.77 -4.79 6.39
CA LYS A 26 -2.13 -6.17 6.74
C LYS A 26 -3.16 -6.20 7.87
N PRO A 27 -4.03 -7.23 7.93
CA PRO A 27 -4.27 -8.22 6.86
C PRO A 27 -5.01 -7.58 5.67
N TYR A 28 -4.68 -8.02 4.47
CA TYR A 28 -5.33 -7.58 3.22
C TYR A 28 -5.86 -8.79 2.46
N GLU A 29 -6.82 -8.55 1.58
CA GLU A 29 -7.32 -9.58 0.67
C GLU A 29 -6.36 -9.73 -0.51
N PRO A 30 -6.02 -10.96 -0.95
CA PRO A 30 -5.14 -11.17 -2.10
C PRO A 30 -5.62 -10.47 -3.38
N ALA A 31 -6.94 -10.36 -3.55
CA ALA A 31 -7.55 -9.63 -4.66
C ALA A 31 -7.24 -8.12 -4.63
N GLU A 32 -7.16 -7.51 -3.45
CA GLU A 32 -6.82 -6.09 -3.28
C GLU A 32 -5.39 -5.82 -3.75
N LEU A 33 -4.45 -6.68 -3.35
CA LEU A 33 -3.05 -6.57 -3.77
C LEU A 33 -2.90 -6.77 -5.29
N LEU A 34 -3.56 -7.78 -5.86
CA LEU A 34 -3.52 -8.03 -7.30
C LEU A 34 -4.10 -6.86 -8.10
N SER A 35 -5.18 -6.24 -7.61
CA SER A 35 -5.76 -5.04 -8.22
C SER A 35 -4.79 -3.85 -8.16
N ALA A 36 -4.16 -3.62 -7.01
CA ALA A 36 -3.18 -2.57 -6.84
C ALA A 36 -1.96 -2.79 -7.74
N ILE A 37 -1.45 -4.02 -7.85
CA ILE A 37 -0.36 -4.35 -8.77
C ILE A 37 -0.77 -4.04 -10.21
N LYS A 38 -1.91 -4.54 -10.68
CA LYS A 38 -2.40 -4.26 -12.05
C LYS A 38 -2.55 -2.77 -12.33
N LYS A 39 -2.95 -1.97 -11.34
CA LYS A 39 -3.11 -0.51 -11.46
C LYS A 39 -1.76 0.22 -11.71
N TYR A 40 -0.65 -0.32 -11.21
CA TYR A 40 0.66 0.33 -11.31
C TYR A 40 1.68 -0.43 -12.17
N LEU A 41 1.36 -1.64 -12.63
CA LEU A 41 2.19 -2.47 -13.51
C LEU A 41 1.84 -2.25 -15.01
N GLY A 42 0.92 -1.33 -15.32
CA GLY A 42 0.48 -0.97 -16.67
C GLY A 42 0.32 0.53 -16.83
#